data_AF-A0A9D0YXE4-F1
#
_entry.id   AF-A0A9D0YXE4-F1
#
_cell.length_a   1.000
_cell.length_b   1.000
_cell.length_c   1.000
_cell.angle_alpha   90.00
_cell.angle_beta   90.00
_cell.angle_gamma   90.00
#
_symmetry.space_group_name_H-M   'P 1'
#
loop_
_entity.id
_entity.type
_entity.pdbx_description
1 polymer ?
#
loop_
_entity_poly.entity_id
_entity_poly.type
_entity_poly.pdbx_seq_one_letter_code
_entity_poly.pdbx_strand_id
1 'polypeptide(L)'
;MTDAERRETLERLMLAHGTQIKRLCTLQLRDAALAEDAAQEVFVKAWKGLASFRAECGEKTWLTRIAVNTCRDYQRTGWFRFMDRSLTPEELADRSVPDTFPDETMSQAIAKLPRELRMAVLLRYYEGLTIREVAHALGVCEATAKRRLRKANALLRNMLERWYSDVYA
;
A
#
# COMPACT_ATOMS: atom_id res chain seq x y z
N MET A 1 24.21 2.04 18.11
CA MET A 1 23.00 1.41 18.62
C MET A 1 23.32 -0.02 19.00
N THR A 2 23.13 -0.37 20.27
CA THR A 2 23.35 -1.72 20.81
C THR A 2 22.24 -2.67 20.38
N ASP A 3 22.44 -3.97 20.49
CA ASP A 3 21.40 -4.95 20.14
C ASP A 3 20.18 -4.88 21.09
N ALA A 4 20.36 -4.42 22.32
CA ALA A 4 19.25 -4.18 23.24
C ALA A 4 18.38 -3.00 22.79
N GLU A 5 19.00 -1.86 22.45
CA GLU A 5 18.31 -0.68 21.92
C GLU A 5 17.59 -0.97 20.60
N ARG A 6 18.20 -1.80 19.74
CA ARG A 6 17.57 -2.27 18.51
C ARG A 6 16.30 -3.06 18.78
N ARG A 7 16.32 -3.94 19.80
CA ARG A 7 15.18 -4.80 20.16
C ARG A 7 14.01 -3.97 20.65
N GLU A 8 14.26 -3.08 21.60
CA GLU A 8 13.24 -2.17 22.12
C GLU A 8 12.65 -1.29 21.01
N THR A 9 13.50 -0.76 20.13
CA THR A 9 13.04 0.04 18.98
C THR A 9 12.17 -0.78 18.04
N LEU A 10 12.58 -2.00 17.69
CA LEU A 10 11.82 -2.88 16.81
C LEU A 10 10.47 -3.24 17.43
N GLU A 11 10.43 -3.59 18.71
CA GLU A 11 9.20 -3.92 19.42
C GLU A 11 8.21 -2.75 19.40
N ARG A 12 8.69 -1.52 19.67
CA ARG A 12 7.87 -0.31 19.56
C ARG A 12 7.33 -0.12 18.14
N LEU A 13 8.15 -0.32 17.11
CA LEU A 13 7.71 -0.21 15.72
C LEU A 13 6.67 -1.28 15.36
N MET A 14 6.83 -2.51 15.84
CA MET A 14 5.89 -3.60 15.63
C MET A 14 4.54 -3.30 16.30
N LEU A 15 4.56 -2.82 17.54
CA LEU A 15 3.34 -2.43 18.27
C LEU A 15 2.62 -1.24 17.59
N ALA A 16 3.38 -0.23 17.15
CA ALA A 16 2.80 0.97 16.56
C ALA A 16 2.32 0.78 15.11
N HIS A 17 2.98 -0.08 14.34
CA HIS A 17 2.78 -0.15 12.89
C HIS A 17 2.44 -1.54 12.34
N GLY A 18 2.48 -2.60 13.16
CA GLY A 18 2.24 -3.98 12.72
C GLY A 18 0.93 -4.18 11.95
N THR A 19 -0.19 -3.74 12.52
CA THR A 19 -1.51 -3.81 11.87
C THR A 19 -1.55 -3.06 10.54
N GLN A 20 -0.96 -1.87 10.51
CA GLN A 20 -0.91 -1.02 9.32
C GLN A 20 -0.08 -1.66 8.20
N ILE A 21 1.07 -2.25 8.55
CA ILE A 21 1.95 -2.94 7.61
C ILE A 21 1.32 -4.23 7.09
N LYS A 22 0.70 -5.05 7.95
CA LYS A 22 -0.03 -6.26 7.53
C LYS A 22 -1.12 -5.90 6.53
N ARG A 23 -1.95 -4.91 6.86
CA ARG A 23 -3.01 -4.39 5.99
C ARG A 23 -2.48 -3.91 4.64
N LEU A 24 -1.38 -3.15 4.63
CA LEU A 24 -0.75 -2.69 3.39
C LEU A 24 -0.28 -3.87 2.52
N CYS A 25 0.31 -4.90 3.12
CA CYS A 25 0.75 -6.10 2.42
C CYS A 25 -0.45 -6.87 1.85
N THR A 26 -1.54 -7.02 2.61
CA THR A 26 -2.79 -7.64 2.14
C THR A 26 -3.34 -6.93 0.91
N LEU A 27 -3.37 -5.59 0.93
CA LEU A 27 -3.84 -4.79 -0.21
C LEU A 27 -2.96 -4.93 -1.45
N GLN A 28 -1.68 -5.23 -1.28
CA GLN A 28 -0.74 -5.40 -2.38
C GLN A 28 -0.68 -6.82 -2.94
N LEU A 29 -0.69 -7.82 -2.07
CA LEU A 29 -0.47 -9.22 -2.45
C LEU A 29 -1.77 -9.97 -2.68
N ARG A 30 -2.89 -9.53 -2.08
CA ARG A 30 -4.23 -10.14 -2.27
C ARG A 30 -4.27 -11.64 -1.97
N ASP A 31 -3.35 -12.08 -1.13
CA ASP A 31 -3.17 -13.42 -0.62
C ASP A 31 -2.80 -13.26 0.85
N ALA A 32 -3.60 -13.85 1.74
CA ALA A 32 -3.45 -13.64 3.18
C ALA A 32 -2.14 -14.23 3.71
N ALA A 33 -1.72 -15.39 3.20
CA ALA A 33 -0.49 -16.05 3.62
C ALA A 33 0.73 -15.25 3.15
N LEU A 34 0.77 -14.87 1.87
CA LEU A 34 1.87 -14.07 1.33
C LEU A 34 1.94 -12.67 1.97
N ALA A 35 0.78 -12.09 2.33
CA ALA A 35 0.74 -10.83 3.04
C ALA A 35 1.31 -10.91 4.46
N GLU A 36 1.05 -12.01 5.16
CA GLU A 36 1.58 -12.28 6.49
C GLU A 36 3.10 -12.48 6.44
N ASP A 37 3.58 -13.30 5.50
CA ASP A 37 5.01 -13.52 5.26
C ASP A 37 5.73 -12.22 4.90
N ALA A 38 5.17 -11.44 3.98
CA ALA A 38 5.72 -10.14 3.59
C ALA A 38 5.76 -9.17 4.78
N ALA A 39 4.73 -9.13 5.63
CA ALA A 39 4.71 -8.27 6.80
C ALA A 39 5.79 -8.65 7.82
N GLN A 40 6.02 -9.94 8.05
CA GLN A 40 7.12 -10.41 8.89
C GLN A 40 8.48 -10.03 8.29
N GLU A 41 8.65 -10.23 6.98
CA GLU A 41 9.88 -9.88 6.28
C GLU A 41 10.18 -8.37 6.33
N VAL A 42 9.15 -7.52 6.33
CA VAL A 42 9.31 -6.07 6.54
C VAL A 42 10.00 -5.77 7.86
N PHE A 43 9.59 -6.40 8.97
CA PHE A 43 10.21 -6.16 10.27
C PHE A 43 11.61 -6.77 10.37
N VAL A 44 11.88 -7.89 9.68
CA VAL A 44 13.24 -8.42 9.53
C VAL A 44 14.15 -7.47 8.75
N LYS A 45 13.65 -6.88 7.65
CA LYS A 45 14.37 -5.86 6.88
C LYS A 45 14.55 -4.57 7.69
N ALA A 46 13.55 -4.17 8.46
CA ALA A 46 13.63 -3.04 9.39
C ALA A 46 14.72 -3.28 10.43
N TRP A 47 14.74 -4.44 11.10
CA TRP A 47 15.80 -4.81 12.05
C TRP A 47 17.20 -4.63 11.47
N LYS A 48 17.44 -5.15 10.26
CA LYS A 48 18.71 -5.02 9.55
C LYS A 48 19.04 -3.57 9.19
N GLY A 49 18.03 -2.78 8.82
CA GLY A 49 18.18 -1.39 8.41
C GLY A 49 18.22 -0.37 9.55
N LEU A 50 17.78 -0.72 10.76
CA LEU A 50 17.63 0.19 11.90
C LEU A 50 18.93 0.95 12.22
N ALA A 51 20.07 0.27 12.20
CA ALA A 51 21.37 0.91 12.49
C ALA A 51 21.77 1.98 11.46
N SER A 52 21.20 1.92 10.26
CA SER A 52 21.46 2.84 9.15
C SER A 52 20.34 3.86 8.93
N PHE A 53 19.28 3.82 9.74
CA PHE A 53 18.16 4.71 9.59
C PHE A 53 18.53 6.14 10.03
N ARG A 54 18.58 7.06 9.07
CA ARG A 54 19.05 8.45 9.28
C ARG A 54 17.97 9.45 9.69
N ALA A 55 16.74 8.98 9.94
CA ALA A 55 15.58 9.83 10.26
C ALA A 55 15.27 10.96 9.23
N GLU A 56 15.67 10.77 7.98
CA GLU A 56 15.34 11.70 6.87
C GLU A 56 13.83 11.69 6.52
N CYS A 57 13.10 10.68 6.98
CA CYS A 57 11.65 10.60 6.97
C CYS A 57 11.15 10.00 8.29
N GLY A 58 9.85 10.15 8.58
CA GLY A 58 9.25 9.51 9.74
C GLY A 58 9.29 7.98 9.64
N GLU A 59 9.32 7.30 10.79
CA GLU A 59 9.42 5.84 10.89
C GLU A 59 8.28 5.12 10.14
N LYS A 60 7.06 5.66 10.23
CA LYS A 60 5.91 5.19 9.44
C LYS A 60 6.21 5.18 7.95
N THR A 61 6.74 6.27 7.43
CA THR A 61 7.07 6.43 6.00
C THR A 61 8.23 5.52 5.60
N TRP A 62 9.21 5.33 6.48
CA TRP A 62 10.32 4.41 6.28
C TRP A 62 9.85 2.95 6.22
N LEU A 63 9.06 2.48 7.20
CA LEU A 63 8.49 1.14 7.21
C LEU A 63 7.57 0.89 6.00
N THR A 64 6.76 1.89 5.64
CA THR A 64 5.90 1.83 4.45
C THR A 64 6.73 1.63 3.18
N ARG A 65 7.88 2.31 3.05
CA ARG A 65 8.80 2.10 1.92
C ARG A 65 9.34 0.67 1.88
N ILE A 66 9.73 0.12 3.03
CA ILE A 66 10.19 -1.27 3.13
C ILE A 66 9.06 -2.22 2.70
N ALA A 67 7.84 -2.03 3.19
CA ALA A 67 6.67 -2.82 2.83
C ALA A 67 6.33 -2.78 1.34
N VAL A 68 6.32 -1.60 0.74
CA VAL A 68 6.07 -1.45 -0.70
C VAL A 68 7.12 -2.20 -1.52
N ASN A 69 8.40 -2.12 -1.13
CA ASN A 69 9.47 -2.83 -1.83
C ASN A 69 9.37 -4.34 -1.64
N THR A 70 9.14 -4.83 -0.41
CA THR A 70 8.94 -6.25 -0.15
C THR A 70 7.77 -6.79 -0.97
N CYS A 71 6.62 -6.11 -1.01
CA CYS A 71 5.49 -6.55 -1.83
C CYS A 71 5.83 -6.61 -3.32
N ARG A 72 6.61 -5.65 -3.83
CA ARG A 72 7.08 -5.66 -5.22
C ARG A 72 8.01 -6.84 -5.49
N ASP A 73 8.87 -7.21 -4.55
CA ASP A 73 9.76 -8.36 -4.67
C ASP A 73 8.95 -9.65 -4.82
N TYR A 74 7.94 -9.86 -3.97
CA TYR A 74 7.01 -10.99 -4.08
C TYR A 74 6.31 -11.00 -5.45
N GLN A 75 5.79 -9.85 -5.89
CA GLN A 75 5.11 -9.72 -7.19
C GLN A 75 6.01 -9.96 -8.41
N ARG A 76 7.34 -9.84 -8.27
CA ARG A 76 8.29 -10.11 -9.35
C ARG A 76 8.55 -11.61 -9.54
N THR A 77 8.25 -12.43 -8.54
CA THR A 77 8.34 -13.89 -8.65
C THR A 77 7.34 -14.40 -9.69
N GLY A 78 7.69 -15.50 -10.38
CA GLY A 78 6.92 -16.01 -11.52
C GLY A 78 5.44 -16.27 -11.22
N TRP A 79 5.10 -16.65 -9.99
CA TRP A 79 3.76 -16.96 -9.51
C TRP A 79 2.74 -15.83 -9.70
N PHE A 80 3.10 -14.58 -9.34
CA PHE A 80 2.19 -13.44 -9.46
C PHE A 80 1.90 -13.04 -10.90
N ARG A 81 2.83 -13.30 -11.83
CA ARG A 81 2.63 -13.02 -13.25
C ARG A 81 1.60 -13.97 -13.90
N PHE A 82 1.42 -15.16 -13.32
CA PHE A 82 0.38 -16.11 -13.73
C PHE A 82 -0.98 -15.74 -13.12
N MET A 83 -1.04 -15.40 -11.82
CA MET A 83 -2.30 -15.00 -11.16
C MET A 83 -2.90 -13.69 -11.66
N ASP A 84 -2.09 -12.67 -11.94
CA ASP A 84 -2.58 -11.35 -12.41
C ASP A 84 -3.20 -11.44 -13.81
N ARG A 85 -2.87 -12.47 -14.60
CA ARG A 85 -3.47 -12.75 -15.91
C ARG A 85 -4.77 -13.56 -15.85
N SER A 86 -5.05 -14.23 -14.73
CA SER A 86 -6.18 -15.16 -14.59
C SER A 86 -7.39 -14.57 -13.86
N LEU A 87 -7.30 -13.37 -13.31
CA LEU A 87 -8.37 -12.76 -12.51
C LEU A 87 -9.16 -11.72 -13.33
N THR A 88 -10.48 -11.79 -13.23
CA THR A 88 -11.42 -10.81 -13.79
C THR A 88 -11.47 -9.52 -12.96
N PRO A 89 -11.89 -8.38 -13.53
CA PRO A 89 -12.12 -7.12 -12.81
C PRO A 89 -13.03 -7.26 -11.58
N GLU A 90 -14.04 -8.14 -11.62
CA GLU A 90 -14.92 -8.44 -10.50
C GLU A 90 -14.18 -9.16 -9.36
N GLU A 91 -13.42 -10.21 -9.66
CA GLU A 91 -12.60 -10.93 -8.66
C GLU A 91 -11.47 -10.03 -8.09
N LEU A 92 -11.01 -9.07 -8.89
CA LEU A 92 -10.04 -8.06 -8.46
C LEU A 92 -10.66 -7.06 -7.46
N ALA A 93 -11.98 -6.84 -7.46
CA ALA A 93 -12.67 -5.91 -6.55
C ALA A 93 -12.91 -6.54 -5.17
N ASP A 94 -13.35 -7.79 -5.15
CA ASP A 94 -13.78 -8.52 -3.95
C ASP A 94 -12.62 -8.76 -2.94
N ARG A 95 -11.38 -8.85 -3.43
CA ARG A 95 -10.20 -9.17 -2.60
C ARG A 95 -9.37 -7.98 -2.11
N SER A 96 -9.75 -6.75 -2.44
CA SER A 96 -8.78 -5.63 -2.48
C SER A 96 -9.12 -4.40 -1.66
N VAL A 97 -10.28 -4.40 -1.01
CA VAL A 97 -10.75 -3.22 -0.34
C VAL A 97 -10.73 -3.47 1.17
N PRO A 98 -10.10 -2.59 1.97
CA PRO A 98 -10.39 -2.57 3.39
C PRO A 98 -11.88 -2.25 3.61
N ASP A 99 -12.55 -2.95 4.53
CA ASP A 99 -13.89 -2.61 5.07
C ASP A 99 -14.00 -1.18 5.65
N THR A 100 -12.90 -0.42 5.63
CA THR A 100 -12.79 0.90 6.22
C THR A 100 -13.25 2.03 5.29
N PHE A 101 -13.53 1.74 4.02
CA PHE A 101 -14.22 2.72 3.17
C PHE A 101 -15.72 2.63 3.47
N PRO A 102 -16.34 3.71 3.96
CA PRO A 102 -17.75 3.68 4.37
C PRO A 102 -18.74 3.48 3.21
N ASP A 103 -18.23 3.49 1.97
CA ASP A 103 -19.00 3.36 0.74
C ASP A 103 -18.41 2.23 -0.13
N GLU A 104 -19.20 1.17 -0.30
CA GLU A 104 -18.87 0.00 -1.13
C GLU A 104 -18.62 0.40 -2.60
N THR A 105 -19.20 1.51 -3.05
CA THR A 105 -18.98 2.07 -4.39
C THR A 105 -17.56 2.64 -4.53
N MET A 106 -17.11 3.43 -3.53
CA MET A 106 -15.77 4.00 -3.50
C MET A 106 -14.71 2.89 -3.44
N SER A 107 -14.97 1.89 -2.60
CA SER A 107 -14.17 0.69 -2.44
C SER A 107 -13.91 -0.02 -3.77
N GLN A 108 -14.98 -0.34 -4.50
CA GLN A 108 -14.90 -1.00 -5.80
C GLN A 108 -14.22 -0.10 -6.85
N ALA A 109 -14.48 1.21 -6.85
CA ALA A 109 -13.84 2.15 -7.77
C ALA A 109 -12.32 2.21 -7.55
N ILE A 110 -11.86 2.22 -6.29
CA ILE A 110 -10.44 2.16 -5.94
C ILE A 110 -9.83 0.82 -6.39
N ALA A 111 -10.56 -0.28 -6.23
CA ALA A 111 -10.09 -1.58 -6.70
C ALA A 111 -9.97 -1.65 -8.23
N LYS A 112 -10.77 -0.90 -8.99
CA LYS A 112 -10.66 -0.80 -10.46
C LYS A 112 -9.48 0.07 -10.94
N LEU A 113 -8.86 0.87 -10.06
CA LEU A 113 -7.69 1.66 -10.46
C LEU A 113 -6.48 0.79 -10.80
N PRO A 114 -5.65 1.18 -11.78
CA PRO A 114 -4.33 0.60 -11.99
C PRO A 114 -3.50 0.60 -10.71
N ARG A 115 -2.74 -0.48 -10.46
CA ARG A 115 -2.00 -0.71 -9.20
C ARG A 115 -1.22 0.50 -8.70
N GLU A 116 -0.49 1.17 -9.58
CA GLU A 116 0.33 2.34 -9.19
C GLU A 116 -0.50 3.55 -8.74
N LEU A 117 -1.67 3.74 -9.34
CA LEU A 117 -2.60 4.83 -9.00
C LEU A 117 -3.31 4.50 -7.68
N ARG A 118 -3.79 3.26 -7.56
CA ARG A 118 -4.41 2.74 -6.33
C ARG A 118 -3.49 2.92 -5.13
N MET A 119 -2.21 2.58 -5.29
CA MET A 119 -1.23 2.74 -4.22
C MET A 119 -1.00 4.18 -3.81
N ALA A 120 -0.94 5.11 -4.76
CA ALA A 120 -0.84 6.52 -4.42
C ALA A 120 -2.05 7.00 -3.60
N VAL A 121 -3.27 6.58 -3.98
CA VAL A 121 -4.52 6.90 -3.27
C VAL A 121 -4.52 6.32 -1.85
N LEU A 122 -4.23 5.02 -1.70
CA LEU A 122 -4.20 4.36 -0.39
C LEU A 122 -3.18 5.02 0.54
N LEU A 123 -1.96 5.26 0.06
CA LEU A 123 -0.94 5.91 0.89
C LEU A 123 -1.33 7.35 1.26
N ARG A 124 -1.99 8.09 0.38
CA ARG A 124 -2.37 9.49 0.64
C ARG A 124 -3.55 9.61 1.60
N TYR A 125 -4.63 8.88 1.33
CA TYR A 125 -5.92 9.09 1.98
C TYR A 125 -6.18 8.10 3.11
N TYR A 126 -5.64 6.89 3.01
CA TYR A 126 -5.85 5.86 4.02
C TYR A 126 -4.72 5.81 5.04
N GLU A 127 -3.47 5.98 4.58
CA GLU A 127 -2.32 6.10 5.48
C GLU A 127 -2.04 7.54 5.92
N GLY A 128 -2.73 8.53 5.35
CA GLY A 128 -2.59 9.94 5.72
C GLY A 128 -1.23 10.55 5.37
N LEU A 129 -0.43 9.91 4.52
CA LEU A 129 0.90 10.40 4.16
C LEU A 129 0.83 11.67 3.34
N THR A 130 1.81 12.56 3.50
CA THR A 130 2.00 13.73 2.63
C THR A 130 2.44 13.30 1.23
N ILE A 131 2.33 14.18 0.22
CA ILE A 131 2.77 13.87 -1.16
C ILE A 131 4.26 13.47 -1.20
N ARG A 132 5.09 14.17 -0.41
CA ARG A 132 6.51 13.86 -0.26
C ARG A 132 6.74 12.46 0.31
N GLU A 133 6.00 12.10 1.35
CA GLU A 133 6.10 10.77 1.96
C GLU A 133 5.56 9.68 1.05
N VAL A 134 4.48 9.93 0.29
CA VAL A 134 4.00 9.01 -0.75
C VAL A 134 5.07 8.80 -1.80
N ALA A 135 5.73 9.87 -2.26
CA ALA A 135 6.82 9.80 -3.23
C ALA A 135 7.98 8.95 -2.69
N HIS A 136 8.38 9.20 -1.44
CA HIS A 136 9.41 8.42 -0.74
C HIS A 136 9.01 6.95 -0.60
N ALA A 137 7.81 6.65 -0.12
CA ALA A 137 7.30 5.29 0.04
C ALA A 137 7.27 4.52 -1.30
N LEU A 138 6.85 5.18 -2.38
CA LEU A 138 6.75 4.58 -3.71
C LEU A 138 8.10 4.50 -4.46
N GLY A 139 9.10 5.26 -4.04
CA GLY A 139 10.39 5.38 -4.72
C GLY A 139 10.33 6.15 -6.03
N VAL A 140 9.56 7.25 -6.06
CA VAL A 140 9.43 8.14 -7.22
C VAL A 140 9.62 9.59 -6.80
N CYS A 141 9.79 10.50 -7.76
CA CYS A 141 9.82 11.93 -7.45
C CYS A 141 8.42 12.47 -7.07
N GLU A 142 8.38 13.57 -6.31
CA GLU A 142 7.13 14.20 -5.87
C GLU A 142 6.20 14.57 -7.02
N ALA A 143 6.77 15.05 -8.14
CA ALA A 143 6.01 15.36 -9.36
C ALA A 143 5.28 14.12 -9.90
N THR A 144 5.91 12.94 -9.87
CA THR A 144 5.29 11.67 -10.29
C THR A 144 4.20 11.25 -9.33
N ALA A 145 4.42 11.34 -8.01
CA ALA A 145 3.40 11.05 -7.01
C ALA A 145 2.17 11.96 -7.18
N LYS A 146 2.39 13.27 -7.36
CA LYS A 146 1.33 14.26 -7.62
C LYS A 146 0.57 13.95 -8.91
N ARG A 147 1.27 13.58 -9.98
CA ARG A 147 0.66 13.17 -11.25
C ARG A 147 -0.21 11.91 -11.09
N ARG A 148 0.30 10.90 -10.38
CA ARG A 148 -0.45 9.66 -10.10
C ARG A 148 -1.72 9.98 -9.30
N LEU A 149 -1.64 10.78 -8.25
CA LEU A 149 -2.80 11.20 -7.46
C LEU A 149 -3.84 11.96 -8.29
N ARG A 150 -3.40 12.94 -9.09
CA ARG A 150 -4.30 13.68 -9.99
C ARG A 150 -5.01 12.75 -10.97
N LYS A 151 -4.27 11.83 -11.60
CA LYS A 151 -4.84 10.86 -12.54
C LYS A 151 -5.82 9.91 -11.84
N ALA A 152 -5.47 9.42 -10.65
CA ALA A 152 -6.34 8.55 -9.85
C ALA A 152 -7.65 9.26 -9.50
N ASN A 153 -7.57 10.50 -9.00
CA ASN A 153 -8.75 11.28 -8.62
C ASN A 153 -9.66 11.60 -9.83
N ALA A 154 -9.09 11.83 -11.01
CA ALA A 154 -9.88 12.02 -12.23
C ALA A 154 -10.62 10.73 -12.64
N LEU A 155 -9.96 9.59 -12.56
CA LEU A 155 -10.59 8.30 -12.86
C LEU A 155 -11.69 7.96 -11.86
N LEU A 156 -11.43 8.14 -10.56
CA LEU A 156 -12.42 7.88 -9.51
C LEU A 156 -13.65 8.78 -9.70
N ARG A 157 -13.45 10.07 -9.97
CA ARG A 157 -14.56 11.00 -10.25
C ARG A 157 -15.42 10.51 -11.41
N ASN A 158 -14.80 10.17 -12.54
CA ASN A 158 -15.53 9.69 -13.72
C ASN A 158 -16.29 8.38 -13.45
N MET A 159 -15.72 7.48 -12.66
CA MET A 159 -16.38 6.21 -12.28
C MET A 159 -17.59 6.47 -11.39
N LEU A 160 -17.46 7.37 -10.42
CA LEU A 160 -18.54 7.71 -9.48
C LEU A 160 -19.65 8.53 -10.15
N GLU A 161 -19.31 9.50 -10.99
CA GLU A 161 -20.29 10.29 -11.76
C GLU A 161 -21.14 9.40 -12.69
N ARG A 162 -20.51 8.44 -13.37
CA ARG A 162 -21.25 7.44 -14.17
C ARG A 162 -22.17 6.59 -13.31
N TRP A 163 -21.69 6.13 -12.16
CA TRP A 163 -22.50 5.30 -11.26
C TRP A 163 -23.73 6.06 -10.73
N TYR A 164 -23.58 7.32 -10.31
CA TYR A 164 -24.74 8.15 -9.94
C TYR A 164 -25.68 8.43 -11.12
N SER A 165 -25.17 8.54 -12.34
CA SER A 165 -26.03 8.67 -13.52
C SER A 165 -26.77 7.38 -13.85
N ASP A 166 -26.15 6.20 -13.66
CA ASP A 166 -26.72 4.90 -14.01
C ASP A 166 -27.71 4.38 -12.94
N VAL A 167 -27.52 4.75 -11.67
CA VAL A 167 -28.38 4.34 -10.55
C VAL A 167 -29.65 5.20 -10.42
N TYR A 168 -29.60 6.45 -10.87
CA TYR A 168 -30.71 7.41 -10.76
C TYR A 168 -31.34 7.79 -12.12
N ALA A 169 -31.01 7.07 -13.20
CA ALA A 169 -31.71 7.11 -14.48
C ALA A 169 -32.82 6.07 -14.54
#